data_AF-A0A0R3K1D5-F1
#
_entry.id   AF-A0A0R3K1D5-F1
#
_cell.length_a   1.000
_cell.length_b   1.000
_cell.length_c   1.000
_cell.angle_alpha   90.00
_cell.angle_beta   90.00
_cell.angle_gamma   90.00
#
_symmetry.space_group_name_H-M   'P 1'
#
loop_
_entity.id
_entity.type
_entity.pdbx_description
1 polymer ?
#
loop_
_entity_poly.entity_id
_entity_poly.type
_entity_poly.pdbx_seq_one_letter_code
_entity_poly.pdbx_strand_id
1 'polypeptide(L)' 'MFGGFCRNFFGYGLGGSYPFLMFFMMFLFVLVITAAIYIFIKPHSQKSAAIDILNKKFANGDISEEEYLKKKEILLKK' A
#
# COMPACT_ATOMS: atom_id res chain seq x y z
N MET A 1 -3.40 -21.98 -19.64
CA MET A 1 -2.44 -21.95 -18.50
C MET A 1 -3.02 -21.28 -17.24
N PHE A 2 -4.33 -21.42 -16.97
CA PHE A 2 -4.98 -20.87 -15.76
C PHE A 2 -5.61 -21.96 -14.85
N GLY A 3 -5.45 -23.25 -15.20
CA GLY A 3 -6.05 -24.38 -14.48
C GLY A 3 -5.18 -25.00 -13.38
N GLY A 4 -3.94 -24.52 -13.19
CA GLY A 4 -3.00 -25.05 -12.20
C GLY A 4 -3.13 -24.44 -10.80
N PHE A 5 -3.79 -23.28 -10.67
CA PHE A 5 -3.86 -22.55 -9.41
C PHE A 5 -4.93 -23.14 -8.46
N CYS A 6 -6.09 -23.52 -9.00
CA CYS A 6 -7.16 -24.14 -8.21
C CYS A 6 -6.86 -25.59 -7.80
N ARG A 7 -6.01 -26.30 -8.54
CA ARG A 7 -5.69 -27.71 -8.26
C ARG A 7 -4.69 -27.87 -7.10
N ASN A 8 -3.85 -26.86 -6.87
CA ASN A 8 -2.95 -26.86 -5.72
C ASN A 8 -3.69 -26.49 -4.43
N PHE A 9 -4.70 -25.62 -4.46
CA PHE A 9 -5.42 -25.21 -3.25
C PHE A 9 -6.30 -26.31 -2.63
N PHE A 10 -6.84 -27.21 -3.46
CA PHE A 10 -7.66 -28.35 -3.00
C PHE A 10 -6.85 -29.66 -2.81
N GLY A 11 -5.55 -29.66 -3.12
CA GLY A 11 -4.70 -30.87 -3.10
C GLY A 11 -3.80 -31.05 -1.87
N TYR A 12 -3.69 -30.05 -0.99
CA TYR A 12 -2.80 -30.07 0.19
C TYR A 12 -3.39 -30.78 1.43
N GLY A 13 -4.26 -31.79 1.23
CA GLY A 13 -5.08 -32.36 2.31
C GLY A 13 -4.83 -33.82 2.70
N LEU A 14 -3.90 -34.53 2.05
CA LEU A 14 -3.72 -35.98 2.27
C LEU A 14 -2.25 -36.32 2.49
N GLY A 15 -1.74 -36.07 3.70
CA GLY A 15 -0.33 -36.31 3.99
C GLY A 15 0.09 -36.11 5.44
N GLY A 16 -0.67 -36.67 6.37
CA GLY A 16 -0.19 -37.16 7.67
C GLY A 16 0.93 -36.39 8.37
N SER A 17 0.68 -35.13 8.73
CA SER A 17 1.31 -34.38 9.83
C SER A 17 0.88 -32.92 9.72
N TYR A 18 0.82 -32.18 10.83
CA TYR A 18 0.71 -30.71 10.85
C TYR A 18 -0.67 -30.03 10.64
N PRO A 19 -1.68 -30.28 11.49
CA PRO A 19 -2.77 -29.31 11.66
C PRO A 19 -2.24 -27.88 11.94
N PHE A 20 -1.07 -27.76 12.58
CA PHE A 20 -0.40 -26.49 12.84
C PHE A 20 0.07 -25.73 11.58
N LEU A 21 0.58 -26.42 10.55
CA LEU A 21 1.02 -25.76 9.31
C LEU A 21 -0.17 -25.22 8.50
N MET A 22 -1.31 -25.91 8.55
CA MET A 22 -2.54 -25.46 7.89
C MET A 22 -3.05 -24.14 8.50
N PHE A 23 -3.10 -24.07 9.85
CA PHE A 23 -3.48 -22.85 10.56
C PHE A 23 -2.47 -21.71 10.33
N PHE A 24 -1.17 -22.02 10.31
CA PHE A 24 -0.12 -21.03 10.07
C PHE A 24 -0.20 -20.42 8.67
N MET A 25 -0.43 -21.23 7.63
CA MET A 25 -0.61 -20.73 6.27
C MET A 25 -1.87 -19.86 6.12
N MET A 26 -2.97 -20.24 6.76
CA MET A 26 -4.20 -19.43 6.76
C MET A 26 -3.97 -18.08 7.47
N PHE A 27 -3.28 -18.08 8.60
CA PHE A 27 -2.94 -16.87 9.33
C PHE A 27 -2.02 -15.94 8.51
N LEU A 28 -0.99 -16.49 7.87
CA LEU A 28 -0.10 -15.72 6.98
C LEU A 28 -0.87 -15.08 5.82
N PHE A 29 -1.82 -15.79 5.23
CA PHE A 29 -2.63 -15.26 4.13
C PHE A 29 -3.48 -14.06 4.58
N VAL A 30 -4.13 -14.15 5.74
CA VAL A 30 -4.90 -13.05 6.34
C VAL A 30 -3.97 -11.87 6.68
N LEU A 31 -2.78 -12.14 7.22
CA LEU A 31 -1.80 -11.10 7.56
C LEU A 31 -1.32 -10.36 6.31
N VAL A 32 -0.98 -11.08 5.24
CA VAL A 32 -0.56 -10.48 3.96
C VAL A 32 -1.67 -9.62 3.35
N ILE A 33 -2.92 -10.11 3.35
CA ILE A 33 -4.06 -9.31 2.84
C ILE A 33 -4.24 -8.05 3.68
N THR A 34 -4.20 -8.17 5.02
CA THR A 34 -4.38 -7.02 5.92
C THR A 34 -3.25 -6.00 5.76
N ALA A 35 -2.01 -6.46 5.61
CA ALA A 35 -0.85 -5.61 5.36
C ALA A 35 -0.94 -4.91 3.99
N ALA A 36 -1.35 -5.63 2.94
CA ALA A 36 -1.58 -5.05 1.62
C ALA A 36 -2.67 -3.98 1.68
N ILE A 37 -3.81 -4.27 2.31
CA ILE A 37 -4.89 -3.30 2.52
C ILE A 37 -4.37 -2.10 3.32
N TYR A 38 -3.58 -2.29 4.38
CA TYR A 38 -3.04 -1.19 5.18
C TYR A 38 -2.05 -0.30 4.39
N ILE A 39 -1.26 -0.89 3.48
CA ILE A 39 -0.34 -0.14 2.60
C ILE A 39 -1.11 0.62 1.52
N PHE A 40 -2.17 0.04 0.96
CA PHE A 40 -2.98 0.70 -0.08
C PHE A 40 -3.99 1.70 0.48
N ILE A 41 -4.52 1.45 1.68
CA ILE A 41 -5.45 2.33 2.40
C ILE A 41 -4.70 3.37 3.22
N LYS A 42 -3.35 3.30 3.34
CA LYS A 42 -2.57 4.41 3.91
C LYS A 42 -3.11 5.67 3.24
N PRO A 43 -3.83 6.52 3.99
CA PRO A 43 -4.41 7.70 3.38
C PRO A 43 -3.18 8.45 2.93
N HIS A 44 -3.02 8.56 1.61
CA HIS A 44 -2.11 9.53 1.06
C HIS A 44 -2.65 10.82 1.64
N SER A 45 -2.02 11.25 2.73
CA SER A 45 -2.54 12.32 3.56
C SER A 45 -2.83 13.44 2.59
N GLN A 46 -4.02 14.04 2.64
CA GLN A 46 -4.37 15.14 1.73
C GLN A 46 -3.24 16.20 1.68
N LYS A 47 -2.49 16.29 2.79
CA LYS A 47 -1.23 17.02 2.93
C LYS A 47 -0.11 16.55 1.99
N SER A 48 0.20 15.26 1.91
CA SER A 48 1.21 14.74 0.97
C SER A 48 0.78 14.91 -0.49
N ALA A 49 -0.51 14.72 -0.80
CA ALA A 49 -1.02 14.95 -2.16
C ALA A 49 -0.87 16.42 -2.59
N ALA A 50 -1.26 17.36 -1.72
CA ALA A 50 -1.13 18.79 -1.98
C ALA A 50 0.34 19.23 -2.09
N ILE A 51 1.24 18.66 -1.26
CA ILE A 51 2.68 18.93 -1.31
C ILE A 51 3.30 18.37 -2.61
N ASP A 52 2.90 17.17 -3.04
CA ASP A 52 3.41 16.58 -4.29
C ASP A 52 2.98 17.38 -5.53
N ILE A 53 1.75 17.89 -5.54
CA ILE A 53 1.27 18.80 -6.59
C ILE A 53 2.06 20.12 -6.56
N LEU A 54 2.32 20.66 -5.37
CA LEU A 54 3.10 21.90 -5.22
C LEU A 54 4.54 21.72 -5.72
N ASN A 55 5.18 20.60 -5.37
CA ASN A 55 6.54 20.26 -5.84
C ASN A 55 6.59 20.09 -7.35
N LYS A 56 5.59 19.43 -7.97
CA LYS A 56 5.51 19.30 -9.44
C LYS A 56 5.42 20.65 -10.14
N LYS A 57 4.60 21.57 -9.63
CA LYS A 57 4.47 22.93 -10.20
C LYS A 57 5.76 23.75 -10.08
N PHE A 58 6.46 23.61 -8.96
CA PHE A 58 7.77 24.26 -8.78
C PHE A 58 8.82 23.70 -9.73
N ALA A 59 8.88 22.38 -9.89
CA ALA A 59 9.80 21.73 -10.83
C ALA A 59 9.53 22.11 -12.30
N ASN A 60 8.26 22.36 -12.65
CA ASN A 60 7.88 22.86 -13.97
C ASN A 60 8.19 24.35 -14.18
N GLY A 61 8.54 25.10 -13.11
CA GLY A 61 8.76 26.55 -13.18
C GLY A 61 7.47 27.38 -13.24
N ASP A 62 6.30 26.79 -12.99
CA ASP A 62 5.00 27.48 -13.00
C ASP A 62 4.83 28.42 -11.81
N ILE A 63 5.64 28.26 -10.76
CA ILE A 63 5.60 29.06 -9.52
C ILE A 63 7.01 29.49 -9.11
N SER A 64 7.13 30.71 -8.61
CA SER A 64 8.39 31.23 -8.07
C SER A 64 8.70 30.66 -6.69
N GLU A 65 9.98 30.72 -6.30
CA GLU A 65 10.48 30.18 -5.03
C GLU A 65 9.78 30.82 -3.81
N GLU A 66 9.47 32.12 -3.88
CA GLU A 66 8.74 32.83 -2.84
C GLU A 66 7.30 32.32 -2.65
N GLU A 67 6.59 32.03 -3.75
CA GLU A 67 5.25 31.47 -3.69
C GLU A 67 5.26 30.03 -3.18
N TYR A 68 6.26 29.24 -3.57
CA TYR A 68 6.44 27.87 -3.12
C TYR A 68 6.60 27.80 -1.60
N LEU A 69 7.47 28.64 -1.02
CA LEU A 69 7.72 28.67 0.42
C LEU A 69 6.46 29.03 1.22
N LYS A 70 5.73 30.09 0.81
CA LYS A 70 4.48 30.51 1.47
C LYS A 70 3.42 29.42 1.45
N LYS A 71 3.21 28.78 0.29
CA LYS A 71 2.19 27.72 0.15
C LYS A 71 2.58 26.45 0.93
N LYS A 72 3.86 26.11 0.97
CA LYS A 72 4.39 24.98 1.74
C LYS A 72 4.21 25.17 3.25
N GLU A 73 4.49 26.36 3.77
CA GLU A 73 4.29 26.67 5.20
C GLU A 73 2.81 26.58 5.61
N ILE A 74 1.90 27.14 4.80
CA ILE A 74 0.45 27.08 5.06
C ILE A 74 -0.04 25.64 5.08
N LEU A 75 0.45 24.79 4.17
CA LEU A 75 0.10 23.38 4.10
C LEU A 75 0.71 22.56 5.26
N LEU A 76 1.89 22.94 5.75
CA LEU A 76 2.57 22.28 6.87
C LEU A 76 2.00 22.63 8.24
N LYS A 77 1.45 23.84 8.42
CA LYS A 77 0.97 24.37 9.71
C LYS A 77 -0.47 23.96 10.08
N LYS A 78 -1.15 23.21 9.22
CA LYS A 78 -2.47 22.60 9.48
C LYS A 78 -2.34 21.13 9.88
#